data_AF-A0A6C0P2P9-F1
#
_entry.id   AF-A0A6C0P2P9-F1
#
_cell.length_a   1.000
_cell.length_b   1.000
_cell.length_c   1.000
_cell.angle_alpha   90.00
_cell.angle_beta   90.00
_cell.angle_gamma   90.00
#
_symmetry.space_group_name_H-M   'P 1'
#
loop_
_entity.id
_entity.type
_entity.pdbx_description
1 polymer ?
#
loop_
_entity_poly.entity_id
_entity_poly.type
_entity_poly.pdbx_seq_one_letter_code
_entity_poly.pdbx_strand_id
1 'polypeptide(L)'
;MVYLIRATMPLLFLFLLASCHSARQSTTEQPVIKKKAVDQGLIVSDANGNAALDRNAPSTNQTDGEATSSDTAIGDAAASDELQAITDIADWEHPTKAILQGDPYRLSKIELSQNATYPAFYVQFPGEMDLKDHASLWQKLTKIAEANGYWNYKLVNEQGGVTVEVTCDKGAKAVLSVTVNGADYAPEDGASDPLQDSVPQVPQSFMNYMDDKHPLSDQSVIRFFEQADLNDDGQLEAVLGVKDRPDEEGIYSEIYVLKQVKDQIVQLGENLSGGGYGVFDIGLVHLDDRKVPVLQMKLTNGVSMEGFALFTLKADKPVELVNSASPTGVGDDELTDNDLDGAFDGYVQHRTSYDVLYYNVMRVYALQRGQFVQTDTKVAMPDYPSEPKDVAAAYLTLRALAEFNDAPEVDRRLKELCPACTEKQTGLIGPAWTDAFQGSSGFAEDLFGFNVKGDKDTATVGVTYAMEGASVEKLDFHFAHANGKWFIDGIIRPPAE
;
A
#
# COMPACT_ATOMS: atom_id res chain seq x y z
N MET A 1 -12.07 -66.66 13.19
CA MET A 1 -11.27 -65.78 14.05
C MET A 1 -10.33 -64.99 13.14
N VAL A 2 -10.84 -63.91 12.55
CA VAL A 2 -10.09 -62.99 11.67
C VAL A 2 -10.70 -61.62 11.93
N TYR A 3 -9.93 -60.73 12.56
CA TYR A 3 -10.32 -59.34 12.81
C TYR A 3 -10.04 -58.52 11.55
N LEU A 4 -11.06 -57.84 11.03
CA LEU A 4 -10.95 -56.86 9.95
C LEU A 4 -11.02 -55.47 10.60
N ILE A 5 -9.88 -54.76 10.68
CA ILE A 5 -9.84 -53.34 11.07
C ILE A 5 -9.83 -52.54 9.77
N ARG A 6 -10.95 -51.88 9.46
CA ARG A 6 -11.00 -50.78 8.49
C ARG A 6 -10.89 -49.48 9.27
N ALA A 7 -9.79 -48.78 9.09
CA ALA A 7 -9.64 -47.39 9.50
C ALA A 7 -10.15 -46.49 8.37
N THR A 8 -11.15 -45.68 8.68
CA THR A 8 -11.57 -44.53 7.88
C THR A 8 -11.58 -43.33 8.81
N MET A 9 -10.56 -42.48 8.70
CA MET A 9 -10.54 -41.12 9.25
C MET A 9 -11.15 -40.17 8.22
N PRO A 10 -12.09 -39.29 8.61
CA PRO A 10 -12.28 -38.03 7.90
C PRO A 10 -11.37 -36.95 8.52
N LEU A 11 -10.58 -36.30 7.67
CA LEU A 11 -9.95 -35.01 7.96
C LEU A 11 -11.07 -33.99 8.21
N LEU A 12 -11.15 -33.47 9.43
CA LEU A 12 -11.99 -32.33 9.78
C LEU A 12 -11.08 -31.10 9.82
N PHE A 13 -11.02 -30.35 8.72
CA PHE A 13 -10.45 -29.00 8.71
C PHE A 13 -11.50 -28.05 9.28
N LEU A 14 -11.29 -27.58 10.50
CA LEU A 14 -12.14 -26.60 11.16
C LEU A 14 -11.52 -25.22 10.91
N PHE A 15 -12.09 -24.45 9.98
CA PHE A 15 -11.83 -23.00 9.89
C PHE A 15 -12.60 -22.31 11.02
N LEU A 16 -11.88 -21.81 12.02
CA LEU A 16 -12.42 -20.90 13.04
C LEU A 16 -12.28 -19.47 12.51
N LEU A 17 -13.33 -18.99 11.83
CA LEU A 17 -13.54 -17.56 11.62
C LEU A 17 -14.02 -16.95 12.95
N ALA A 18 -13.15 -16.19 13.61
CA ALA A 18 -13.51 -15.39 14.77
C ALA A 18 -14.29 -14.15 14.29
N SER A 19 -15.61 -14.26 14.24
CA SER A 19 -16.51 -13.13 13.99
C SER A 19 -16.55 -12.22 15.23
N CYS A 20 -15.73 -11.16 15.26
CA CYS A 20 -15.88 -10.07 16.21
C CYS A 20 -17.06 -9.16 15.79
N HIS A 21 -18.29 -9.59 16.10
CA HIS A 21 -19.48 -8.75 16.04
C HIS A 21 -19.65 -8.02 17.38
N SER A 22 -19.13 -6.79 17.49
CA SER A 22 -19.46 -5.92 18.62
C SER A 22 -20.65 -5.05 18.23
N ALA A 23 -21.84 -5.45 18.71
CA ALA A 23 -23.06 -4.68 18.57
C ALA A 23 -22.94 -3.36 19.36
N ARG A 24 -22.87 -2.23 18.66
CA ARG A 24 -22.97 -0.89 19.26
C ARG A 24 -24.25 -0.22 18.80
N GLN A 25 -25.30 -0.30 19.61
CA GLN A 25 -26.42 0.63 19.53
C GLN A 25 -25.92 2.02 19.96
N SER A 26 -25.83 2.94 19.01
CA SER A 26 -25.65 4.37 19.29
C SER A 26 -26.87 5.13 18.82
N THR A 27 -27.71 5.52 19.79
CA THR A 27 -28.69 6.58 19.62
C THR A 27 -27.95 7.89 19.43
N THR A 28 -27.98 8.44 18.22
CA THR A 28 -27.48 9.80 17.95
C THR A 28 -28.63 10.66 17.47
N GLU A 29 -29.10 11.54 18.34
CA GLU A 29 -29.86 12.73 17.95
C GLU A 29 -28.94 13.62 17.10
N GLN A 30 -29.35 13.92 15.87
CA GLN A 30 -28.65 14.85 14.98
C GLN A 30 -28.98 16.30 15.36
N PRO A 31 -27.99 17.18 15.58
CA PRO A 31 -28.22 18.61 15.60
C PRO A 31 -28.27 19.16 14.16
N VAL A 32 -29.38 19.82 13.84
CA VAL A 32 -29.60 20.56 12.59
C VAL A 32 -28.68 21.77 12.54
N ILE A 33 -27.64 21.75 11.69
CA ILE A 33 -26.84 22.93 11.37
C ILE A 33 -27.42 23.61 10.13
N LYS A 34 -28.04 24.78 10.34
CA LYS A 34 -28.47 25.68 9.27
C LYS A 34 -27.25 26.38 8.66
N LYS A 35 -26.94 26.09 7.39
CA LYS A 35 -25.97 26.84 6.58
C LYS A 35 -26.46 28.27 6.40
N LYS A 36 -25.64 29.25 6.80
CA LYS A 36 -25.82 30.67 6.50
C LYS A 36 -24.91 31.01 5.31
N ALA A 37 -25.51 31.54 4.24
CA ALA A 37 -24.80 32.03 3.07
C ALA A 37 -23.90 33.21 3.44
N VAL A 38 -22.65 33.18 2.95
CA VAL A 38 -21.73 34.31 3.03
C VAL A 38 -21.50 34.82 1.61
N ASP A 39 -21.84 36.09 1.45
CA ASP A 39 -21.63 36.97 0.30
C ASP A 39 -20.14 37.05 -0.06
N GLN A 40 -19.78 36.83 -1.33
CA GLN A 40 -18.46 37.17 -1.84
C GLN A 40 -18.54 38.49 -2.62
N GLY A 41 -18.03 39.54 -1.98
CA GLY A 41 -17.78 40.84 -2.56
C GLY A 41 -16.44 40.90 -3.29
N LEU A 42 -16.54 41.08 -4.60
CA LEU A 42 -15.66 41.75 -5.55
C LEU A 42 -14.55 42.66 -4.95
N ILE A 43 -13.28 42.43 -5.32
CA ILE A 43 -12.24 43.48 -5.40
C ILE A 43 -11.42 43.27 -6.69
N VAL A 44 -11.19 44.40 -7.38
CA VAL A 44 -10.52 44.59 -8.66
C VAL A 44 -9.17 45.30 -8.43
N SER A 45 -8.21 44.99 -9.32
CA SER A 45 -6.97 45.73 -9.71
C SER A 45 -5.85 45.87 -8.64
N ASP A 46 -4.55 45.87 -8.98
CA ASP A 46 -3.85 46.49 -10.11
C ASP A 46 -2.51 45.82 -10.47
N ALA A 47 -2.05 46.17 -11.67
CA ALA A 47 -0.84 45.75 -12.36
C ALA A 47 0.45 46.51 -11.96
N ASN A 48 1.61 45.89 -12.19
CA ASN A 48 2.92 46.46 -12.57
C ASN A 48 3.93 45.28 -12.62
N GLY A 49 4.80 45.04 -13.60
CA GLY A 49 5.36 45.87 -14.66
C GLY A 49 6.87 46.09 -14.44
N ASN A 50 7.74 45.27 -15.07
CA ASN A 50 9.11 45.57 -15.58
C ASN A 50 9.85 44.24 -15.90
N ALA A 51 10.19 43.92 -17.17
CA ALA A 51 11.31 44.41 -18.01
C ALA A 51 12.68 43.85 -17.53
N ALA A 52 13.26 42.81 -18.17
CA ALA A 52 13.97 42.74 -19.46
C ALA A 52 15.48 43.05 -19.38
N LEU A 53 16.33 42.10 -19.84
CA LEU A 53 17.74 42.18 -20.33
C LEU A 53 18.07 40.73 -20.78
N ASP A 54 18.14 40.31 -22.04
CA ASP A 54 18.86 40.70 -23.27
C ASP A 54 20.34 40.27 -23.35
N ARG A 55 20.69 39.64 -24.51
CA ARG A 55 22.01 39.30 -25.12
C ARG A 55 22.66 37.97 -24.70
N ASN A 56 23.19 37.11 -25.58
CA ASN A 56 23.84 37.35 -26.89
C ASN A 56 23.87 36.10 -27.80
N ALA A 57 24.13 36.37 -29.08
CA ALA A 57 24.04 35.55 -30.30
C ALA A 57 25.21 34.53 -30.53
N PRO A 58 25.13 33.67 -31.59
CA PRO A 58 25.93 32.46 -31.78
C PRO A 58 27.10 32.63 -32.77
N SER A 59 28.03 31.65 -32.78
CA SER A 59 29.05 31.52 -33.84
C SER A 59 29.07 30.12 -34.42
N THR A 60 28.88 30.07 -35.73
CA THR A 60 29.09 28.97 -36.67
C THR A 60 30.57 28.64 -36.84
N ASN A 61 30.90 27.38 -37.17
CA ASN A 61 31.80 27.10 -38.29
C ASN A 61 31.66 25.66 -38.81
N GLN A 62 31.32 25.59 -40.10
CA GLN A 62 31.40 24.46 -41.02
C GLN A 62 32.84 24.34 -41.55
N THR A 63 33.31 23.11 -41.78
CA THR A 63 34.21 22.81 -42.91
C THR A 63 34.04 21.35 -43.32
N ASP A 64 33.79 21.17 -44.61
CA ASP A 64 33.64 19.91 -45.35
C ASP A 64 34.99 19.24 -45.68
N GLY A 65 34.97 17.95 -46.04
CA GLY A 65 36.09 17.26 -46.70
C GLY A 65 35.91 15.74 -46.89
N GLU A 66 35.60 15.34 -48.13
CA GLU A 66 35.32 13.99 -48.68
C GLU A 66 36.50 12.99 -48.82
N ALA A 67 36.16 11.68 -48.79
CA ALA A 67 36.57 10.52 -49.64
C ALA A 67 38.08 10.13 -49.81
N THR A 68 38.58 8.88 -49.93
CA THR A 68 38.05 7.52 -50.21
C THR A 68 39.14 6.43 -50.03
N SER A 69 38.74 5.19 -49.64
CA SER A 69 39.34 3.85 -49.92
C SER A 69 40.74 3.52 -49.34
N SER A 70 41.15 2.31 -48.95
CA SER A 70 40.71 0.92 -49.15
C SER A 70 41.45 -0.03 -48.18
N ASP A 71 40.84 -1.19 -47.92
CA ASP A 71 41.44 -2.53 -47.69
C ASP A 71 41.89 -3.05 -46.30
N THR A 72 41.27 -4.21 -45.98
CA THR A 72 41.74 -5.39 -45.22
C THR A 72 41.51 -5.52 -43.70
N ALA A 73 40.30 -5.95 -43.36
CA ALA A 73 39.92 -7.20 -42.67
C ALA A 73 40.60 -7.71 -41.36
N ILE A 74 39.70 -8.14 -40.46
CA ILE A 74 39.78 -9.12 -39.35
C ILE A 74 40.57 -8.65 -38.10
N GLY A 75 40.02 -8.51 -36.90
CA GLY A 75 38.69 -8.80 -36.38
C GLY A 75 38.81 -8.85 -34.86
N ASP A 76 38.13 -7.95 -34.16
CA ASP A 76 37.77 -8.07 -32.75
C ASP A 76 36.49 -7.25 -32.58
N ALA A 77 35.38 -7.95 -32.37
CA ALA A 77 34.08 -7.34 -32.16
C ALA A 77 34.06 -6.69 -30.78
N ALA A 78 34.33 -5.39 -30.73
CA ALA A 78 33.84 -4.56 -29.64
C ALA A 78 32.31 -4.58 -29.73
N ALA A 79 31.66 -5.28 -28.79
CA ALA A 79 30.23 -5.20 -28.61
C ALA A 79 29.87 -3.74 -28.33
N SER A 80 29.14 -3.12 -29.23
CA SER A 80 28.58 -1.79 -29.03
C SER A 80 27.59 -1.86 -27.87
N ASP A 81 27.79 -1.01 -26.87
CA ASP A 81 26.87 -0.78 -25.75
C ASP A 81 25.62 -0.08 -26.30
N GLU A 82 24.74 -0.85 -26.93
CA GLU A 82 23.53 -0.34 -27.56
C GLU A 82 22.51 -0.04 -26.45
N LEU A 83 22.28 1.25 -26.21
CA LEU A 83 21.27 1.75 -25.28
C LEU A 83 19.89 1.30 -25.74
N GLN A 84 19.26 0.43 -24.95
CA GLN A 84 17.90 -0.02 -25.21
C GLN A 84 16.92 0.80 -24.35
N ALA A 85 16.02 1.55 -24.99
CA ALA A 85 14.98 2.30 -24.29
C ALA A 85 13.66 1.52 -24.26
N ILE A 86 13.04 1.44 -23.08
CA ILE A 86 11.70 0.91 -22.85
C ILE A 86 10.81 2.10 -22.47
N THR A 87 9.93 2.51 -23.38
CA THR A 87 8.96 3.60 -23.17
C THR A 87 7.54 3.09 -22.92
N ASP A 88 7.27 1.84 -23.28
CA ASP A 88 5.98 1.21 -23.02
C ASP A 88 5.97 0.59 -21.63
N ILE A 89 5.85 1.46 -20.63
CA ILE A 89 5.85 1.04 -19.21
C ILE A 89 4.58 0.27 -18.87
N ALA A 90 3.47 0.49 -19.59
CA ALA A 90 2.20 -0.19 -19.33
C ALA A 90 2.34 -1.71 -19.48
N ASP A 91 2.99 -2.15 -20.56
CA ASP A 91 3.18 -3.57 -20.88
C ASP A 91 4.48 -4.17 -20.33
N TRP A 92 5.34 -3.34 -19.71
CA TRP A 92 6.58 -3.82 -19.09
C TRP A 92 6.31 -4.60 -17.79
N GLU A 93 6.75 -5.85 -17.72
CA GLU A 93 6.64 -6.70 -16.52
C GLU A 93 7.99 -6.83 -15.82
N HIS A 94 8.10 -6.23 -14.64
CA HIS A 94 9.30 -6.34 -13.81
C HIS A 94 8.98 -6.03 -12.33
N PRO A 95 9.62 -6.71 -11.35
CA PRO A 95 9.34 -6.49 -9.92
C PRO A 95 9.51 -5.03 -9.47
N THR A 96 10.47 -4.30 -10.02
CA THR A 96 10.69 -2.88 -9.66
C THR A 96 9.57 -1.96 -10.11
N LYS A 97 8.74 -2.35 -11.10
CA LYS A 97 7.61 -1.55 -11.57
C LYS A 97 6.63 -1.28 -10.44
N ALA A 98 6.30 -2.28 -9.62
CA ALA A 98 5.36 -2.10 -8.50
C ALA A 98 5.86 -1.06 -7.48
N ILE A 99 7.18 -0.98 -7.30
CA ILE A 99 7.82 -0.05 -6.36
C ILE A 99 7.88 1.38 -6.91
N LEU A 100 8.04 1.51 -8.24
CA LEU A 100 8.23 2.77 -8.96
C LEU A 100 6.97 3.29 -9.67
N GLN A 101 5.85 2.56 -9.59
CA GLN A 101 4.57 2.88 -10.22
C GLN A 101 3.45 2.96 -9.15
N GLY A 102 3.68 3.78 -8.13
CA GLY A 102 2.75 4.04 -7.02
C GLY A 102 3.04 5.41 -6.42
N ASP A 103 2.02 6.12 -5.94
CA ASP A 103 2.16 7.48 -5.40
C ASP A 103 3.26 7.53 -4.31
N PRO A 104 4.20 8.49 -4.34
CA PRO A 104 4.32 9.62 -5.26
C PRO A 104 5.17 9.34 -6.53
N TYR A 105 5.64 8.11 -6.73
CA TYR A 105 6.49 7.69 -7.84
C TYR A 105 5.69 7.39 -9.12
N ARG A 106 6.20 7.85 -10.26
CA ARG A 106 5.67 7.47 -11.57
C ARG A 106 6.80 7.16 -12.54
N LEU A 107 6.98 5.87 -12.86
CA LEU A 107 7.93 5.42 -13.87
C LEU A 107 7.40 5.76 -15.27
N SER A 108 8.22 6.44 -16.07
CA SER A 108 7.85 6.90 -17.42
C SER A 108 8.67 6.24 -18.51
N LYS A 109 9.93 5.88 -18.23
CA LYS A 109 10.86 5.28 -19.18
C LYS A 109 11.95 4.51 -18.44
N ILE A 110 12.53 3.53 -19.13
CA ILE A 110 13.74 2.84 -18.69
C ILE A 110 14.76 2.90 -19.81
N GLU A 111 16.00 3.19 -19.47
CA GLU A 111 17.13 3.00 -20.38
C GLU A 111 18.04 1.93 -19.83
N LEU A 112 18.28 0.91 -20.64
CA LEU A 112 19.12 -0.23 -20.33
C LEU A 112 20.47 -0.02 -20.99
N SER A 113 21.52 -0.06 -20.19
CA SER A 113 22.92 0.00 -20.63
C SER A 113 23.70 -1.21 -20.08
N GLN A 114 24.94 -1.38 -20.52
CA GLN A 114 25.82 -2.47 -20.13
C GLN A 114 25.18 -3.84 -20.39
N ASN A 115 24.79 -4.10 -21.63
CA ASN A 115 24.08 -5.32 -22.03
C ASN A 115 22.81 -5.59 -21.21
N ALA A 116 22.02 -4.54 -20.96
CA ALA A 116 20.78 -4.60 -20.19
C ALA A 116 20.90 -5.01 -18.72
N THR A 117 22.09 -4.80 -18.12
CA THR A 117 22.31 -5.07 -16.69
C THR A 117 22.38 -3.81 -15.83
N TYR A 118 22.38 -2.63 -16.45
CA TYR A 118 22.35 -1.34 -15.76
C TYR A 118 21.12 -0.54 -16.20
N PRO A 119 19.99 -0.62 -15.46
CA PRO A 119 18.80 0.17 -15.73
C PRO A 119 18.91 1.59 -15.16
N ALA A 120 18.57 2.57 -15.99
CA ALA A 120 18.21 3.93 -15.59
C ALA A 120 16.69 4.09 -15.65
N PHE A 121 16.07 4.18 -14.48
CA PHE A 121 14.63 4.40 -14.31
C PHE A 121 14.34 5.89 -14.31
N TYR A 122 13.55 6.35 -15.28
CA TYR A 122 13.06 7.72 -15.34
C TYR A 122 11.75 7.79 -14.57
N VAL A 123 11.79 8.50 -13.45
CA VAL A 123 10.71 8.50 -12.46
C VAL A 123 10.33 9.94 -12.13
N GLN A 124 9.05 10.18 -11.90
CA GLN A 124 8.61 11.41 -11.25
C GLN A 124 8.49 11.11 -9.76
N PHE A 125 9.12 11.93 -8.92
CA PHE A 125 8.94 11.91 -7.46
C PHE A 125 9.02 13.35 -6.93
N PRO A 126 8.43 13.65 -5.76
CA PRO A 126 8.44 14.99 -5.17
C PRO A 126 9.90 15.44 -5.02
N GLY A 127 10.18 16.73 -5.25
CA GLY A 127 11.56 17.23 -5.48
C GLY A 127 12.54 16.99 -4.31
N GLU A 128 13.71 17.63 -4.35
CA GLU A 128 14.84 17.45 -3.40
C GLU A 128 14.50 17.38 -1.88
N MET A 129 13.30 17.79 -1.46
CA MET A 129 12.85 17.63 -0.07
C MET A 129 12.60 16.17 0.36
N ASP A 130 12.22 15.25 -0.54
CA ASP A 130 12.06 13.82 -0.22
C ASP A 130 13.41 13.09 -0.09
N LEU A 131 14.51 13.72 -0.54
CA LEU A 131 15.86 13.20 -0.33
C LEU A 131 16.43 13.55 1.05
N LYS A 132 15.71 14.35 1.85
CA LYS A 132 16.14 14.76 3.19
C LYS A 132 15.71 13.78 4.28
N ASP A 133 14.66 12.98 4.06
CA ASP A 133 14.34 11.86 4.94
C ASP A 133 15.24 10.67 4.57
N HIS A 134 16.39 10.63 5.25
CA HIS A 134 17.47 9.74 4.89
C HIS A 134 17.11 8.25 5.04
N ALA A 135 16.26 7.91 6.02
CA ALA A 135 15.90 6.54 6.34
C ALA A 135 14.88 5.97 5.34
N SER A 136 13.83 6.74 5.03
CA SER A 136 12.79 6.34 4.08
C SER A 136 13.34 6.19 2.67
N LEU A 137 14.22 7.11 2.24
CA LEU A 137 14.90 7.00 0.95
C LEU A 137 15.76 5.73 0.90
N TRP A 138 16.57 5.47 1.93
CA TRP A 138 17.44 4.30 1.96
C TRP A 138 16.66 2.97 1.90
N GLN A 139 15.58 2.86 2.67
CA GLN A 139 14.68 1.69 2.60
C GLN A 139 14.10 1.51 1.20
N LYS A 140 13.65 2.59 0.57
CA LYS A 140 13.12 2.54 -0.80
C LYS A 140 14.18 2.09 -1.80
N LEU A 141 15.40 2.64 -1.73
CA LEU A 141 16.52 2.25 -2.59
C LEU A 141 16.91 0.78 -2.38
N THR A 142 16.81 0.28 -1.15
CA THR A 142 17.07 -1.14 -0.82
C THR A 142 15.99 -2.04 -1.42
N LYS A 143 14.71 -1.70 -1.27
CA LYS A 143 13.59 -2.43 -1.91
C LYS A 143 13.74 -2.47 -3.43
N ILE A 144 14.16 -1.37 -4.06
CA ILE A 144 14.43 -1.33 -5.52
C ILE A 144 15.62 -2.23 -5.86
N ALA A 145 16.71 -2.19 -5.09
CA ALA A 145 17.89 -3.03 -5.31
C ALA A 145 17.53 -4.52 -5.26
N GLU A 146 16.75 -4.94 -4.25
CA GLU A 146 16.28 -6.32 -4.12
C GLU A 146 15.43 -6.76 -5.32
N ALA A 147 14.43 -5.96 -5.67
CA ALA A 147 13.55 -6.21 -6.81
C ALA A 147 14.31 -6.19 -8.17
N ASN A 148 15.42 -5.46 -8.22
CA ASN A 148 16.34 -5.41 -9.37
C ASN A 148 17.43 -6.50 -9.31
N GLY A 149 17.36 -7.46 -8.38
CA GLY A 149 18.33 -8.54 -8.25
C GLY A 149 19.75 -8.07 -7.91
N TYR A 150 19.86 -6.94 -7.21
CA TYR A 150 21.10 -6.27 -6.79
C TYR A 150 22.03 -5.88 -7.94
N TRP A 151 21.47 -5.62 -9.11
CA TRP A 151 22.20 -4.91 -10.16
C TRP A 151 22.24 -3.42 -9.84
N ASN A 152 23.39 -2.78 -10.13
CA ASN A 152 23.53 -1.33 -10.05
C ASN A 152 22.44 -0.65 -10.91
N TYR A 153 21.92 0.47 -10.44
CA TYR A 153 20.86 1.18 -11.15
C TYR A 153 20.93 2.68 -10.91
N LYS A 154 20.12 3.40 -11.69
CA LYS A 154 20.01 4.85 -11.64
C LYS A 154 18.55 5.27 -11.61
N LEU A 155 18.20 6.25 -10.78
CA LEU A 155 16.92 6.96 -10.81
C LEU A 155 17.15 8.35 -11.38
N VAL A 156 16.30 8.77 -12.31
CA VAL A 156 16.34 10.10 -12.93
C VAL A 156 15.01 10.79 -12.69
N ASN A 157 15.01 11.87 -11.89
CA ASN A 157 13.82 12.69 -11.67
C ASN A 157 13.55 13.59 -12.88
N GLU A 158 12.47 13.32 -13.59
CA GLU A 158 12.10 14.11 -14.78
C GLU A 158 11.66 15.55 -14.46
N GLN A 159 11.22 15.82 -13.23
CA GLN A 159 10.69 17.14 -12.84
C GLN A 159 11.76 18.08 -12.27
N GLY A 160 12.82 17.54 -11.66
CA GLY A 160 13.79 18.31 -10.88
C GLY A 160 15.25 18.15 -11.32
N GLY A 161 15.55 17.27 -12.28
CA GLY A 161 16.93 16.99 -12.72
C GLY A 161 17.77 16.25 -11.67
N VAL A 162 17.15 15.80 -10.57
CA VAL A 162 17.80 14.98 -9.55
C VAL A 162 18.14 13.61 -10.14
N THR A 163 19.38 13.18 -9.95
CA THR A 163 19.84 11.84 -10.30
C THR A 163 20.28 11.11 -9.04
N VAL A 164 19.82 9.88 -8.85
CA VAL A 164 20.30 8.97 -7.79
C VAL A 164 20.97 7.78 -8.45
N GLU A 165 22.26 7.56 -8.20
CA GLU A 165 22.98 6.39 -8.71
C GLU A 165 23.29 5.45 -7.55
N VAL A 166 22.92 4.18 -7.70
CA VAL A 166 23.04 3.16 -6.65
C VAL A 166 23.96 2.06 -7.14
N THR A 167 25.01 1.82 -6.36
CA THR A 167 25.94 0.71 -6.56
C THR A 167 25.62 -0.39 -5.56
N CYS A 168 25.52 -1.62 -6.05
CA CYS A 168 25.15 -2.80 -5.28
C CYS A 168 26.25 -3.88 -5.36
N ASP A 169 26.29 -4.72 -4.35
CA ASP A 169 26.99 -6.00 -4.37
C ASP A 169 25.97 -7.12 -4.51
N LYS A 170 25.95 -7.77 -5.67
CA LYS A 170 25.04 -8.88 -5.95
C LYS A 170 25.36 -10.15 -5.15
N GLY A 171 26.63 -10.38 -4.82
CA GLY A 171 27.05 -11.54 -4.04
C GLY A 171 26.69 -11.39 -2.56
N ALA A 172 26.90 -10.19 -2.02
CA ALA A 172 26.54 -9.84 -0.64
C ALA A 172 25.05 -9.46 -0.47
N LYS A 173 24.32 -9.24 -1.57
CA LYS A 173 22.94 -8.73 -1.57
C LYS A 173 22.81 -7.42 -0.79
N ALA A 174 23.67 -6.45 -1.09
CA ALA A 174 23.75 -5.20 -0.36
C ALA A 174 23.84 -3.98 -1.29
N VAL A 175 23.37 -2.83 -0.83
CA VAL A 175 23.68 -1.53 -1.43
C VAL A 175 25.02 -1.05 -0.86
N LEU A 176 25.99 -0.75 -1.73
CA LEU A 176 27.34 -0.34 -1.35
C LEU A 176 27.47 1.18 -1.24
N SER A 177 26.89 1.90 -2.19
CA SER A 177 26.97 3.36 -2.22
C SER A 177 25.81 3.94 -2.99
N VAL A 178 25.41 5.14 -2.59
CA VAL A 178 24.43 5.96 -3.27
C VAL A 178 25.08 7.31 -3.56
N THR A 179 24.86 7.85 -4.76
CA THR A 179 25.22 9.24 -5.07
C THR A 179 23.98 9.99 -5.50
N VAL A 180 23.83 11.22 -5.03
CA VAL A 180 22.73 12.11 -5.42
C VAL A 180 23.35 13.29 -6.15
N ASN A 181 22.98 13.49 -7.41
CA ASN A 181 23.55 14.51 -8.29
C ASN A 181 25.09 14.45 -8.39
N GLY A 182 25.65 13.23 -8.29
CA GLY A 182 27.09 12.99 -8.31
C GLY A 182 27.82 13.33 -7.01
N ALA A 183 27.12 13.78 -5.96
CA ALA A 183 27.66 13.88 -4.62
C ALA A 183 27.42 12.57 -3.87
N ASP A 184 28.43 12.09 -3.13
CA ASP A 184 28.28 10.93 -2.26
C ASP A 184 27.14 11.18 -1.27
N TYR A 185 26.13 10.33 -1.35
CA TYR A 185 25.08 10.27 -0.37
C TYR A 185 25.53 9.26 0.67
N ALA A 186 26.22 9.76 1.69
CA ALA A 186 26.37 9.04 2.93
C ALA A 186 25.10 9.32 3.73
N PRO A 187 24.26 8.33 4.06
CA PRO A 187 23.33 8.53 5.17
C PRO A 187 24.16 9.00 6.36
N GLU A 188 23.75 10.06 7.06
CA GLU A 188 24.45 10.55 8.25
C GLU A 188 24.80 9.34 9.13
N ASP A 189 26.10 9.07 9.28
CA ASP A 189 26.70 7.86 9.89
C ASP A 189 25.68 6.81 10.41
N GLY A 190 25.20 5.93 9.51
CA GLY A 190 24.55 4.67 9.92
C GLY A 190 23.16 4.33 9.36
N ALA A 191 22.89 4.48 8.07
CA ALA A 191 21.75 3.79 7.43
C ALA A 191 22.14 2.44 6.78
N SER A 192 23.08 1.69 7.34
CA SER A 192 22.75 0.27 7.57
C SER A 192 21.54 0.28 8.50
N ASP A 193 20.51 -0.56 8.28
CA ASP A 193 19.36 -0.66 9.18
C ASP A 193 19.77 -0.36 10.65
N PRO A 194 19.37 0.79 11.24
CA PRO A 194 19.90 1.23 12.55
C PRO A 194 19.55 0.23 13.67
N LEU A 195 18.68 -0.74 13.39
CA LEU A 195 18.35 -1.85 14.28
C LEU A 195 19.29 -3.07 14.16
N GLN A 196 20.18 -3.16 13.17
CA GLN A 196 20.93 -4.40 12.94
C GLN A 196 22.16 -4.59 13.84
N ASP A 197 22.88 -3.54 14.26
CA ASP A 197 24.18 -3.74 14.94
C ASP A 197 24.37 -3.08 16.31
N SER A 198 23.50 -2.14 16.73
CA SER A 198 23.62 -1.57 18.07
C SER A 198 22.75 -2.33 19.07
N VAL A 199 23.39 -3.07 19.98
CA VAL A 199 22.68 -3.66 21.13
C VAL A 199 22.17 -2.50 21.99
N PRO A 200 20.85 -2.38 22.22
CA PRO A 200 20.31 -1.27 22.99
C PRO A 200 20.90 -1.28 24.40
N GLN A 201 21.20 -0.09 24.93
CA GLN A 201 21.71 0.06 26.29
C GLN A 201 20.55 -0.05 27.28
N VAL A 202 20.31 -1.25 27.78
CA VAL A 202 19.25 -1.51 28.77
C VAL A 202 19.82 -1.32 30.19
N PRO A 203 19.23 -0.45 31.04
CA PRO A 203 19.69 -0.29 32.41
C PRO A 203 19.58 -1.60 33.21
N GLN A 204 20.54 -1.84 34.10
CA GLN A 204 20.64 -3.09 34.85
C GLN A 204 19.37 -3.42 35.68
N SER A 205 18.63 -2.40 36.15
CA SER A 205 17.36 -2.61 36.86
C SER A 205 16.30 -3.30 36.01
N PHE A 206 16.21 -2.96 34.72
CA PHE A 206 15.31 -3.60 33.77
C PHE A 206 15.82 -4.99 33.38
N MET A 207 17.12 -5.16 33.17
CA MET A 207 17.72 -6.50 32.94
C MET A 207 17.42 -7.45 34.09
N ASN A 208 17.63 -7.01 35.33
CA ASN A 208 17.30 -7.81 36.53
C ASN A 208 15.82 -8.17 36.61
N TYR A 209 14.93 -7.26 36.20
CA TYR A 209 13.50 -7.53 36.13
C TYR A 209 13.18 -8.61 35.09
N MET A 210 13.76 -8.49 33.89
CA MET A 210 13.61 -9.49 32.83
C MET A 210 14.12 -10.86 33.30
N ASP A 211 15.31 -10.94 33.88
CA ASP A 211 15.88 -12.19 34.39
C ASP A 211 14.98 -12.89 35.44
N ASP A 212 14.30 -12.11 36.30
CA ASP A 212 13.41 -12.64 37.34
C ASP A 212 12.01 -13.00 36.84
N LYS A 213 11.42 -12.19 35.95
CA LYS A 213 10.00 -12.31 35.55
C LYS A 213 9.80 -12.93 34.18
N HIS A 214 10.71 -12.71 33.25
CA HIS A 214 10.65 -13.11 31.85
C HIS A 214 12.03 -13.63 31.41
N PRO A 215 12.52 -14.74 31.99
CA PRO A 215 13.87 -15.22 31.73
C PRO A 215 14.02 -15.54 30.24
N LEU A 216 14.92 -14.80 29.59
CA LEU A 216 15.19 -14.93 28.17
C LEU A 216 15.93 -16.25 27.88
N SER A 217 15.65 -16.85 26.72
CA SER A 217 16.43 -18.00 26.26
C SER A 217 17.85 -17.57 25.88
N ASP A 218 18.80 -18.51 25.85
CA ASP A 218 20.19 -18.24 25.42
C ASP A 218 20.30 -17.64 24.00
N GLN A 219 19.24 -17.74 23.20
CA GLN A 219 19.17 -17.23 21.82
C GLN A 219 18.41 -15.91 21.72
N SER A 220 17.62 -15.57 22.74
CA SER A 220 16.78 -14.37 22.74
C SER A 220 17.62 -13.13 23.05
N VAL A 221 17.35 -12.04 22.34
CA VAL A 221 18.07 -10.77 22.47
C VAL A 221 17.10 -9.61 22.53
N ILE A 222 17.39 -8.65 23.42
CA ILE A 222 16.67 -7.38 23.43
C ILE A 222 17.17 -6.56 22.24
N ARG A 223 16.24 -6.21 21.34
CA ARG A 223 16.53 -5.47 20.10
C ARG A 223 15.96 -4.06 20.10
N PHE A 224 15.10 -3.75 21.05
CA PHE A 224 14.57 -2.42 21.23
C PHE A 224 14.45 -2.09 22.71
N PHE A 225 14.90 -0.89 23.08
CA PHE A 225 14.68 -0.32 24.39
C PHE A 225 14.64 1.19 24.27
N GLU A 226 13.50 1.78 24.59
CA GLU A 226 13.35 3.23 24.67
C GLU A 226 12.58 3.61 25.94
N GLN A 227 12.88 4.79 26.46
CA GLN A 227 12.17 5.36 27.60
C GLN A 227 11.55 6.71 27.23
N ALA A 228 10.27 6.88 27.54
CA ALA A 228 9.53 8.12 27.33
C ALA A 228 8.39 8.23 28.35
N ASP A 229 7.92 9.45 28.60
CA ASP A 229 6.67 9.66 29.34
C ASP A 229 5.50 9.44 28.37
N LEU A 230 4.82 8.30 28.50
CA LEU A 230 3.77 7.85 27.57
C LEU A 230 2.35 8.27 28.01
N ASN A 231 2.21 8.83 29.21
CA ASN A 231 0.91 9.22 29.80
C ASN A 231 0.86 10.66 30.36
N ASP A 232 1.94 11.44 30.21
CA ASP A 232 2.10 12.83 30.68
C ASP A 232 2.03 12.96 32.21
N ASP A 233 2.52 11.96 32.95
CA ASP A 233 2.55 11.96 34.42
C ASP A 233 3.91 12.36 35.02
N GLY A 234 4.89 12.66 34.16
CA GLY A 234 6.24 13.08 34.52
C GLY A 234 7.16 11.93 34.93
N GLN A 235 6.71 10.68 34.86
CA GLN A 235 7.55 9.49 35.02
C GLN A 235 7.77 8.82 33.67
N LEU A 236 8.95 8.23 33.49
CA LEU A 236 9.27 7.52 32.26
C LEU A 236 8.75 6.09 32.32
N GLU A 237 8.04 5.67 31.29
CA GLU A 237 7.85 4.28 30.93
C GLU A 237 8.99 3.83 30.01
N ALA A 238 9.26 2.53 30.02
CA ALA A 238 10.18 1.88 29.11
C ALA A 238 9.40 0.92 28.20
N VAL A 239 9.71 0.91 26.91
CA VAL A 239 9.26 -0.12 25.97
C VAL A 239 10.44 -1.00 25.62
N LEU A 240 10.26 -2.30 25.75
CA LEU A 240 11.32 -3.30 25.56
C LEU A 240 10.83 -4.37 24.57
N GLY A 241 11.58 -4.59 23.50
CA GLY A 241 11.30 -5.60 22.48
C GLY A 241 12.37 -6.68 22.42
N VAL A 242 11.95 -7.94 22.44
CA VAL A 242 12.79 -9.15 22.39
C VAL A 242 12.59 -9.87 21.05
N LYS A 243 13.67 -10.34 20.44
CA LYS A 243 13.65 -11.30 19.32
C LYS A 243 14.29 -12.61 19.76
N ASP A 244 13.75 -13.75 19.34
CA ASP A 244 14.26 -15.08 19.71
C ASP A 244 15.55 -15.48 18.98
N ARG A 245 15.92 -14.75 17.92
CA ARG A 245 17.17 -14.94 17.19
C ARG A 245 17.80 -13.60 16.81
N PRO A 246 19.13 -13.45 16.97
CA PRO A 246 19.82 -12.19 16.73
C PRO A 246 20.07 -11.87 15.25
N ASP A 247 20.11 -12.87 14.37
CA ASP A 247 20.58 -12.80 12.98
C ASP A 247 19.46 -12.93 11.93
N GLU A 248 18.24 -13.22 12.36
CA GLU A 248 17.09 -13.20 11.47
C GLU A 248 16.49 -11.80 11.44
N GLU A 249 16.00 -11.37 10.26
CA GLU A 249 15.02 -10.30 10.05
C GLU A 249 13.68 -10.67 10.75
N GLY A 250 13.79 -11.00 12.03
CA GLY A 250 12.85 -11.80 12.77
C GLY A 250 11.77 -10.94 13.39
N ILE A 251 10.66 -11.60 13.69
CA ILE A 251 9.55 -11.04 14.43
C ILE A 251 9.94 -10.90 15.91
N TYR A 252 9.53 -9.80 16.53
CA TYR A 252 9.58 -9.64 17.98
C TYR A 252 8.73 -10.73 18.65
N SER A 253 9.37 -11.59 19.43
CA SER A 253 8.71 -12.66 20.18
C SER A 253 8.04 -12.12 21.44
N GLU A 254 8.57 -11.05 22.04
CA GLU A 254 8.00 -10.40 23.22
C GLU A 254 8.15 -8.88 23.16
N ILE A 255 7.12 -8.16 23.59
CA ILE A 255 7.09 -6.69 23.66
C ILE A 255 6.44 -6.29 24.98
N TYR A 256 7.20 -5.59 25.82
CA TYR A 256 6.79 -5.18 27.16
C TYR A 256 6.75 -3.66 27.29
N VAL A 257 5.74 -3.16 28.00
CA VAL A 257 5.73 -1.79 28.53
C VAL A 257 5.95 -1.86 30.03
N LEU A 258 6.98 -1.18 30.52
CA LEU A 258 7.47 -1.26 31.89
C LEU A 258 7.51 0.13 32.51
N LYS A 259 7.38 0.22 33.83
CA LYS A 259 7.51 1.49 34.58
C LYS A 259 8.34 1.28 35.82
N GLN A 260 9.22 2.23 36.11
CA GLN A 260 9.94 2.25 37.38
C GLN A 260 9.13 3.00 38.43
N VAL A 261 8.63 2.28 39.44
CA VAL A 261 7.93 2.86 40.59
C VAL A 261 8.83 2.71 41.82
N LYS A 262 9.46 3.82 42.23
CA LYS A 262 10.51 3.83 43.27
C LYS A 262 11.69 2.94 42.87
N ASP A 263 11.96 1.90 43.65
CA ASP A 263 13.06 0.94 43.44
C ASP A 263 12.59 -0.36 42.78
N GLN A 264 11.38 -0.39 42.22
CA GLN A 264 10.79 -1.57 41.59
C GLN A 264 10.37 -1.29 40.15
N ILE A 265 10.64 -2.24 39.26
CA ILE A 265 10.09 -2.25 37.91
C ILE A 265 8.77 -3.02 37.94
N VAL A 266 7.74 -2.44 37.33
CA VAL A 266 6.43 -3.06 37.14
C VAL A 266 6.10 -3.12 35.66
N GLN A 267 5.46 -4.21 35.22
CA GLN A 267 4.93 -4.32 33.86
C GLN A 267 3.55 -3.69 33.79
N LEU A 268 3.31 -2.93 32.72
CA LEU A 268 2.08 -2.24 32.39
C LEU A 268 1.35 -3.02 31.30
N GLY A 269 0.32 -3.78 31.68
CA GLY A 269 -0.45 -4.60 30.74
C GLY A 269 0.20 -5.96 30.42
N GLU A 270 -0.26 -6.57 29.32
CA GLU A 270 0.22 -7.89 28.86
C GLU A 270 1.35 -7.73 27.84
N ASN A 271 1.96 -8.86 27.43
CA ASN A 271 2.90 -8.87 26.32
C ASN A 271 2.15 -8.52 25.01
N LEU A 272 2.65 -7.53 24.27
CA LEU A 272 1.98 -7.00 23.08
C LEU A 272 2.28 -7.81 21.79
N SER A 273 3.23 -8.75 21.80
CA SER A 273 3.58 -9.53 20.60
C SER A 273 2.56 -10.60 20.20
N GLY A 274 1.57 -10.91 21.06
CA GLY A 274 0.63 -12.03 20.88
C GLY A 274 -0.48 -11.84 19.83
N GLY A 275 -0.32 -10.91 18.89
CA GLY A 275 -1.31 -10.60 17.86
C GLY A 275 -1.43 -11.66 16.76
N GLY A 276 -2.40 -11.47 15.85
CA GLY A 276 -2.58 -12.33 14.66
C GLY A 276 -1.50 -12.14 13.59
N TYR A 277 -0.65 -11.13 13.74
CA TYR A 277 0.43 -10.79 12.82
C TYR A 277 1.76 -10.72 13.56
N GLY A 278 2.84 -11.00 12.83
CA GLY A 278 4.19 -10.80 13.34
C GLY A 278 4.52 -9.31 13.44
N VAL A 279 5.23 -8.93 14.47
CA VAL A 279 5.74 -7.57 14.66
C VAL A 279 7.20 -7.55 14.21
N PHE A 280 7.53 -6.89 13.09
CA PHE A 280 8.91 -6.91 12.57
C PHE A 280 9.72 -5.69 13.01
N ASP A 281 9.04 -4.61 13.38
CA ASP A 281 9.64 -3.34 13.81
C ASP A 281 8.77 -2.70 14.92
N ILE A 282 9.40 -1.98 15.84
CA ILE A 282 8.73 -1.23 16.90
C ILE A 282 9.43 0.11 17.11
N GLY A 283 8.66 1.15 17.46
CA GLY A 283 9.19 2.48 17.68
C GLY A 283 8.24 3.38 18.47
N LEU A 284 8.74 4.51 18.95
CA LEU A 284 7.92 5.57 19.53
C LEU A 284 7.71 6.68 18.49
N VAL A 285 6.45 7.01 18.21
CA VAL A 285 6.09 8.01 17.21
C VAL A 285 5.20 9.10 17.81
N HIS A 286 5.25 10.30 17.23
CA HIS A 286 4.38 11.41 17.64
C HIS A 286 3.16 11.49 16.73
N LEU A 287 2.00 11.82 17.30
CA LEU A 287 0.77 12.12 16.57
C LEU A 287 0.42 13.59 16.80
N ASP A 288 -0.01 14.32 15.78
CA ASP A 288 -0.26 15.78 15.85
C ASP A 288 -1.25 16.18 16.96
N ASP A 289 -2.21 15.31 17.27
CA ASP A 289 -3.25 15.61 18.26
C ASP A 289 -2.85 15.43 19.74
N ARG A 290 -1.59 15.09 20.03
CA ARG A 290 -1.10 14.84 21.40
C ARG A 290 0.37 15.17 21.59
N LYS A 291 0.74 15.42 22.85
CA LYS A 291 2.11 15.78 23.22
C LYS A 291 3.04 14.59 23.48
N VAL A 292 2.48 13.51 24.01
CA VAL A 292 3.24 12.31 24.36
C VAL A 292 3.31 11.36 23.18
N PRO A 293 4.45 10.67 22.97
CA PRO A 293 4.55 9.70 21.90
C PRO A 293 3.64 8.50 22.16
N VAL A 294 3.40 7.73 21.10
CA VAL A 294 2.68 6.46 21.12
C VAL A 294 3.60 5.35 20.65
N LEU A 295 3.36 4.13 21.13
CA LEU A 295 4.07 2.95 20.65
C LEU A 295 3.52 2.55 19.28
N GLN A 296 4.36 2.56 18.26
CA GLN A 296 4.12 1.96 16.96
C GLN A 296 4.69 0.54 16.93
N MET A 297 3.90 -0.38 16.41
CA MET A 297 4.32 -1.74 16.07
C MET A 297 4.05 -1.95 14.58
N LYS A 298 5.09 -2.18 13.77
CA LYS A 298 4.88 -2.54 12.36
C LYS A 298 4.62 -4.04 12.23
N LEU A 299 3.58 -4.37 11.48
CA LEU A 299 2.98 -5.69 11.40
C LEU A 299 3.25 -6.33 10.04
N THR A 300 3.46 -7.64 10.02
CA THR A 300 3.58 -8.42 8.79
C THR A 300 3.00 -9.82 8.95
N ASN A 301 2.58 -10.43 7.83
CA ASN A 301 2.30 -11.87 7.76
C ASN A 301 3.48 -12.68 7.19
N GLY A 302 4.62 -12.03 6.93
CA GLY A 302 5.81 -12.65 6.33
C GLY A 302 5.68 -12.92 4.83
N VAL A 303 4.67 -12.38 4.15
CA VAL A 303 4.44 -12.58 2.72
C VAL A 303 4.21 -11.23 2.02
N SER A 304 2.96 -10.78 1.96
CA SER A 304 2.53 -9.66 1.11
C SER A 304 1.71 -8.63 1.87
N MET A 305 1.78 -8.67 3.20
CA MET A 305 1.12 -7.70 4.06
C MET A 305 2.15 -6.99 4.95
N GLU A 306 2.10 -5.67 4.90
CA GLU A 306 2.72 -4.77 5.87
C GLU A 306 1.62 -3.87 6.46
N GLY A 307 1.76 -3.50 7.72
CA GLY A 307 0.84 -2.57 8.35
C GLY A 307 1.38 -2.11 9.71
N PHE A 308 0.50 -1.59 10.56
CA PHE A 308 0.90 -1.14 11.88
C PHE A 308 -0.23 -1.22 12.90
N ALA A 309 0.14 -1.26 14.18
CA ALA A 309 -0.73 -0.96 15.30
C ALA A 309 -0.13 0.16 16.14
N LEU A 310 -0.98 1.03 16.68
CA LEU A 310 -0.57 2.11 17.60
C LEU A 310 -1.17 1.89 18.98
N PHE A 311 -0.36 2.07 20.02
CA PHE A 311 -0.78 1.94 21.41
C PHE A 311 -0.45 3.21 22.19
N THR A 312 -1.43 3.67 22.99
CA THR A 312 -1.24 4.73 23.98
C THR A 312 -1.33 4.16 25.39
N LEU A 313 -0.88 4.90 26.39
CA LEU A 313 -1.02 4.50 27.79
C LEU A 313 -2.21 5.22 28.44
N LYS A 314 -3.23 4.46 28.88
CA LYS A 314 -4.38 4.99 29.63
C LYS A 314 -4.52 4.26 30.95
N ALA A 315 -4.49 5.02 32.05
CA ALA A 315 -4.53 4.47 33.41
C ALA A 315 -3.49 3.35 33.61
N ASP A 316 -2.24 3.63 33.21
CA ASP A 316 -1.09 2.72 33.31
C ASP A 316 -1.27 1.38 32.58
N LYS A 317 -2.04 1.38 31.49
CA LYS A 317 -2.23 0.21 30.61
C LYS A 317 -2.13 0.60 29.15
N PRO A 318 -1.40 -0.18 28.32
CA PRO A 318 -1.44 -0.04 26.88
C PRO A 318 -2.87 -0.21 26.37
N VAL A 319 -3.31 0.72 25.53
CA VAL A 319 -4.61 0.70 24.87
C VAL A 319 -4.38 0.96 23.39
N GLU A 320 -4.84 0.02 22.56
CA GLU A 320 -4.79 0.13 21.10
C GLU A 320 -5.62 1.34 20.65
N LEU A 321 -5.00 2.19 19.83
CA LEU A 321 -5.64 3.34 19.18
C LEU A 321 -6.19 2.95 17.81
N VAL A 322 -5.38 2.24 17.05
CA VAL A 322 -5.67 1.77 15.70
C VAL A 322 -4.86 0.52 15.43
N ASN A 323 -5.47 -0.42 14.72
CA ASN A 323 -4.84 -1.57 14.11
C ASN A 323 -5.14 -1.52 12.63
N SER A 324 -4.12 -1.23 11.83
CA SER A 324 -4.22 -1.14 10.38
C SER A 324 -3.32 -2.21 9.78
N ALA A 325 -3.93 -3.34 9.45
CA ALA A 325 -3.30 -4.41 8.70
C ALA A 325 -4.36 -5.08 7.84
N SER A 326 -3.97 -5.63 6.69
CA SER A 326 -4.91 -6.29 5.79
C SER A 326 -5.41 -7.62 6.39
N PRO A 327 -6.72 -7.78 6.67
CA PRO A 327 -7.28 -9.00 7.24
C PRO A 327 -7.13 -10.21 6.33
N THR A 328 -6.94 -9.97 5.03
CA THR A 328 -6.80 -10.98 3.98
C THR A 328 -5.34 -11.34 3.68
N GLY A 329 -4.38 -10.62 4.28
CA GLY A 329 -2.95 -10.88 4.14
C GLY A 329 -2.29 -10.28 2.90
N VAL A 330 -2.92 -9.30 2.24
CA VAL A 330 -2.30 -8.56 1.11
C VAL A 330 -2.54 -7.05 1.24
N GLY A 331 -1.48 -6.27 1.03
CA GLY A 331 -1.51 -4.81 1.03
C GLY A 331 -0.61 -4.19 2.08
N ASP A 332 -0.41 -2.89 1.98
CA ASP A 332 0.46 -2.11 2.85
C ASP A 332 -0.33 -0.96 3.50
N ASP A 333 -0.01 -0.67 4.77
CA ASP A 333 -0.54 0.48 5.51
C ASP A 333 0.60 1.31 6.09
N GLU A 334 0.57 2.62 5.85
CA GLU A 334 1.66 3.52 6.22
C GLU A 334 1.11 4.79 6.90
N LEU A 335 1.73 5.18 8.01
CA LEU A 335 1.46 6.48 8.64
C LEU A 335 1.94 7.60 7.72
N THR A 336 1.21 8.72 7.72
CA THR A 336 1.54 9.91 6.93
C THR A 336 1.71 11.12 7.83
N ASP A 337 2.75 11.90 7.57
CA ASP A 337 2.96 13.25 8.09
C ASP A 337 2.78 14.19 6.90
N ASN A 338 1.56 14.70 6.70
CA ASN A 338 1.21 15.44 5.49
C ASN A 338 1.73 16.89 5.50
N ASP A 339 2.01 17.48 6.66
CA ASP A 339 2.53 18.83 6.80
C ASP A 339 4.03 18.92 7.14
N LEU A 340 4.68 17.76 7.31
CA LEU A 340 6.11 17.56 7.48
C LEU A 340 6.65 18.20 8.78
N ASP A 341 5.86 18.15 9.85
CA ASP A 341 6.22 18.70 11.14
C ASP A 341 6.90 17.69 12.09
N GLY A 342 6.99 16.42 11.66
CA GLY A 342 7.56 15.31 12.41
C GLY A 342 6.54 14.55 13.27
N ALA A 343 5.27 14.93 13.24
CA ALA A 343 4.17 14.22 13.87
C ALA A 343 3.20 13.67 12.81
N PHE A 344 2.75 12.43 13.00
CA PHE A 344 1.81 11.82 12.06
C PHE A 344 0.41 12.39 12.25
N ASP A 345 -0.19 12.84 11.16
CA ASP A 345 -1.52 13.44 11.08
C ASP A 345 -2.52 12.58 10.29
N GLY A 346 -2.07 11.41 9.80
CA GLY A 346 -2.90 10.48 9.04
C GLY A 346 -2.24 9.13 8.80
N TYR A 347 -2.90 8.32 7.98
CA TYR A 347 -2.31 7.13 7.37
C TYR A 347 -3.04 6.77 6.07
N VAL A 348 -2.38 5.99 5.23
CA VAL A 348 -2.96 5.41 4.02
C VAL A 348 -3.03 3.89 4.13
N GLN A 349 -4.06 3.31 3.52
CA GLN A 349 -4.16 1.87 3.30
C GLN A 349 -4.17 1.57 1.81
N HIS A 350 -3.39 0.59 1.39
CA HIS A 350 -3.40 0.02 0.06
C HIS A 350 -3.92 -1.40 0.11
N ARG A 351 -4.96 -1.70 -0.67
CA ARG A 351 -5.62 -3.01 -0.72
C ARG A 351 -5.74 -3.48 -2.16
N THR A 352 -5.49 -4.76 -2.38
CA THR A 352 -5.60 -5.41 -3.71
C THR A 352 -6.14 -6.84 -3.63
N SER A 353 -6.78 -7.19 -2.52
CA SER A 353 -7.26 -8.53 -2.17
C SER A 353 -8.75 -8.72 -2.42
N TYR A 354 -9.27 -9.90 -2.10
CA TYR A 354 -10.66 -10.27 -2.33
C TYR A 354 -11.67 -9.41 -1.55
N ASP A 355 -11.30 -8.83 -0.40
CA ASP A 355 -12.16 -7.91 0.37
C ASP A 355 -12.38 -6.57 -0.34
N VAL A 356 -11.55 -6.26 -1.33
CA VAL A 356 -11.73 -5.13 -2.27
C VAL A 356 -11.95 -5.61 -3.70
N LEU A 357 -12.39 -6.87 -3.86
CA LEU A 357 -12.73 -7.49 -5.14
C LEU A 357 -11.58 -7.43 -6.16
N TYR A 358 -10.34 -7.49 -5.67
CA TYR A 358 -9.11 -7.40 -6.45
C TYR A 358 -8.92 -6.08 -7.22
N TYR A 359 -9.64 -5.02 -6.83
CA TYR A 359 -9.31 -3.67 -7.27
C TYR A 359 -8.17 -3.11 -6.42
N ASN A 360 -7.33 -2.27 -7.01
CA ASN A 360 -6.37 -1.48 -6.25
C ASN A 360 -7.14 -0.34 -5.57
N VAL A 361 -7.38 -0.49 -4.27
CA VAL A 361 -8.09 0.49 -3.44
C VAL A 361 -7.09 1.14 -2.50
N MET A 362 -7.05 2.46 -2.52
CA MET A 362 -6.35 3.30 -1.55
C MET A 362 -7.37 4.00 -0.67
N ARG A 363 -7.23 3.88 0.66
CA ARG A 363 -8.04 4.63 1.63
C ARG A 363 -7.16 5.59 2.39
N VAL A 364 -7.61 6.83 2.54
CA VAL A 364 -6.87 7.88 3.27
C VAL A 364 -7.58 8.17 4.58
N TYR A 365 -6.84 8.14 5.67
CA TYR A 365 -7.31 8.41 7.01
C TYR A 365 -6.62 9.65 7.56
N ALA A 366 -7.39 10.59 8.08
CA ALA A 366 -6.88 11.77 8.78
C ALA A 366 -7.12 11.62 10.28
N LEU A 367 -6.17 12.06 11.09
CA LEU A 367 -6.31 12.14 12.53
C LEU A 367 -7.22 13.31 12.89
N GLN A 368 -8.39 13.01 13.45
CA GLN A 368 -9.38 13.98 13.86
C GLN A 368 -9.86 13.68 15.27
N ARG A 369 -9.52 14.58 16.21
CA ARG A 369 -10.01 14.53 17.61
C ARG A 369 -9.73 13.19 18.32
N GLY A 370 -8.51 12.69 18.27
CA GLY A 370 -8.14 11.44 18.95
C GLY A 370 -8.34 10.17 18.12
N GLN A 371 -8.86 10.27 16.89
CA GLN A 371 -9.27 9.12 16.09
C GLN A 371 -8.88 9.30 14.63
N PHE A 372 -8.48 8.22 13.99
CA PHE A 372 -8.31 8.20 12.54
C PHE A 372 -9.68 8.04 11.86
N VAL A 373 -10.00 8.97 10.98
CA VAL A 373 -11.26 9.03 10.24
C VAL A 373 -10.94 8.90 8.76
N GLN A 374 -11.58 7.96 8.08
CA GLN A 374 -11.45 7.84 6.63
C GLN A 374 -12.00 9.11 5.97
N THR A 375 -11.17 9.76 5.16
CA THR A 375 -11.50 11.03 4.48
C THR A 375 -11.59 10.89 2.97
N ASP A 376 -10.94 9.88 2.40
CA ASP A 376 -10.94 9.64 0.96
C ASP A 376 -10.82 8.15 0.64
N THR A 377 -11.32 7.77 -0.54
CA THR A 377 -11.08 6.47 -1.14
C THR A 377 -10.83 6.64 -2.63
N LYS A 378 -9.76 6.01 -3.13
CA LYS A 378 -9.44 5.98 -4.55
C LYS A 378 -9.35 4.53 -4.99
N VAL A 379 -9.93 4.24 -6.13
CA VAL A 379 -9.95 2.93 -6.75
C VAL A 379 -9.34 3.06 -8.14
N ALA A 380 -8.28 2.30 -8.42
CA ALA A 380 -7.74 2.24 -9.78
C ALA A 380 -8.74 1.54 -10.69
N MET A 381 -9.37 2.29 -11.58
CA MET A 381 -10.30 1.75 -12.56
C MET A 381 -9.54 1.06 -13.71
N PRO A 382 -9.82 -0.21 -14.02
CA PRO A 382 -9.26 -0.85 -15.20
C PRO A 382 -9.87 -0.25 -16.48
N ASP A 383 -9.35 -0.66 -17.63
CA ASP A 383 -9.92 -0.30 -18.92
C ASP A 383 -11.40 -0.70 -19.03
N TYR A 384 -12.10 -0.05 -19.96
CA TYR A 384 -13.50 -0.33 -20.19
C TYR A 384 -13.65 -1.72 -20.85
N PRO A 385 -14.50 -2.61 -20.32
CA PRO A 385 -14.66 -3.98 -20.85
C PRO A 385 -15.20 -3.99 -22.29
N SER A 386 -14.67 -4.88 -23.13
CA SER A 386 -14.99 -4.94 -24.57
C SER A 386 -16.09 -5.93 -24.93
N GLU A 387 -16.47 -6.85 -24.03
CA GLU A 387 -17.48 -7.89 -24.26
C GLU A 387 -18.70 -7.69 -23.35
N PRO A 388 -19.93 -7.99 -23.81
CA PRO A 388 -21.14 -7.82 -22.98
C PRO A 388 -21.09 -8.56 -21.64
N LYS A 389 -20.48 -9.76 -21.63
CA LYS A 389 -20.28 -10.55 -20.41
C LYS A 389 -19.45 -9.78 -19.38
N ASP A 390 -18.34 -9.22 -19.82
CA ASP A 390 -17.38 -8.53 -18.94
C ASP A 390 -17.95 -7.19 -18.48
N VAL A 391 -18.78 -6.53 -19.30
CA VAL A 391 -19.56 -5.34 -18.88
C VAL A 391 -20.54 -5.71 -17.77
N ALA A 392 -21.25 -6.84 -17.88
CA ALA A 392 -22.16 -7.33 -16.84
C ALA A 392 -21.42 -7.66 -15.54
N ALA A 393 -20.31 -8.40 -15.65
CA ALA A 393 -19.46 -8.77 -14.52
C ALA A 393 -18.88 -7.53 -13.82
N ALA A 394 -18.28 -6.61 -14.58
CA ALA A 394 -17.76 -5.35 -14.05
C ALA A 394 -18.85 -4.52 -13.36
N TYR A 395 -20.06 -4.46 -13.93
CA TYR A 395 -21.17 -3.75 -13.29
C TYR A 395 -21.56 -4.37 -11.95
N LEU A 396 -21.72 -5.69 -11.87
CA LEU A 396 -22.03 -6.38 -10.60
C LEU A 396 -20.93 -6.16 -9.55
N THR A 397 -19.67 -6.33 -9.93
CA THR A 397 -18.52 -6.16 -9.02
C THR A 397 -18.41 -4.71 -8.53
N LEU A 398 -18.55 -3.71 -9.40
CA LEU A 398 -18.48 -2.30 -9.00
C LEU A 398 -19.68 -1.88 -8.15
N ARG A 399 -20.87 -2.48 -8.37
CA ARG A 399 -22.03 -2.27 -7.50
C ARG A 399 -21.77 -2.79 -6.09
N ALA A 400 -21.16 -3.96 -5.96
CA ALA A 400 -20.73 -4.47 -4.66
C ALA A 400 -19.65 -3.57 -4.04
N LEU A 401 -18.62 -3.17 -4.81
CA LEU A 401 -17.55 -2.31 -4.31
C LEU A 401 -18.04 -0.95 -3.79
N ALA A 402 -19.03 -0.35 -4.47
CA ALA A 402 -19.66 0.91 -4.09
C ALA A 402 -20.45 0.84 -2.78
N GLU A 403 -20.90 -0.35 -2.34
CA GLU A 403 -21.54 -0.50 -1.03
C GLU A 403 -20.52 -0.42 0.11
N PHE A 404 -19.25 -0.72 -0.16
CA PHE A 404 -18.19 -0.76 0.86
C PHE A 404 -17.32 0.49 0.90
N ASN A 405 -17.34 1.32 -0.16
CA ASN A 405 -16.43 2.44 -0.29
C ASN A 405 -17.11 3.65 -0.94
N ASP A 406 -16.90 4.83 -0.36
CA ASP A 406 -17.27 6.10 -0.99
C ASP A 406 -16.16 6.48 -1.98
N ALA A 407 -16.34 6.08 -3.24
CA ALA A 407 -15.35 6.17 -4.32
C ALA A 407 -15.95 6.80 -5.60
N PRO A 408 -15.74 8.10 -5.87
CA PRO A 408 -16.40 8.82 -6.97
C PRO A 408 -16.15 8.25 -8.38
N GLU A 409 -14.99 7.63 -8.61
CA GLU A 409 -14.65 6.97 -9.88
C GLU A 409 -15.42 5.68 -10.10
N VAL A 410 -15.76 4.94 -9.05
CA VAL A 410 -16.65 3.77 -9.13
C VAL A 410 -18.04 4.22 -9.58
N ASP A 411 -18.57 5.27 -8.96
CA ASP A 411 -19.85 5.88 -9.35
C ASP A 411 -19.86 6.37 -10.80
N ARG A 412 -18.76 6.96 -11.26
CA ARG A 412 -18.59 7.38 -12.65
C ARG A 412 -18.60 6.18 -13.59
N ARG A 413 -17.84 5.13 -13.29
CA ARG A 413 -17.80 3.92 -14.11
C ARG A 413 -19.15 3.22 -14.14
N LEU A 414 -19.88 3.15 -13.03
CA LEU A 414 -21.23 2.60 -12.99
C LEU A 414 -22.20 3.37 -13.91
N LYS A 415 -22.11 4.70 -13.93
CA LYS A 415 -22.90 5.55 -14.86
C LYS A 415 -22.48 5.38 -16.31
N GLU A 416 -21.20 5.14 -16.59
CA GLU A 416 -20.71 4.83 -17.93
C GLU A 416 -21.20 3.46 -18.42
N LEU A 417 -21.19 2.44 -17.55
CA LEU A 417 -21.64 1.08 -17.86
C LEU A 417 -23.15 0.99 -18.05
N CYS A 418 -23.95 1.75 -17.29
CA CYS A 418 -25.41 1.82 -17.46
C CYS A 418 -25.95 3.26 -17.49
N PRO A 419 -25.75 4.01 -18.59
CA PRO A 419 -26.10 5.42 -18.67
C PRO A 419 -27.62 5.69 -18.64
N ALA A 420 -28.42 4.68 -19.03
CA ALA A 420 -29.88 4.78 -19.08
C ALA A 420 -30.59 4.01 -17.95
N CYS A 421 -29.85 3.38 -17.02
CA CYS A 421 -30.47 2.65 -15.92
C CYS A 421 -31.27 3.59 -15.01
N THR A 422 -32.51 3.19 -14.72
CA THR A 422 -33.34 3.79 -13.68
C THR A 422 -32.98 3.23 -12.31
N GLU A 423 -33.29 3.96 -11.22
CA GLU A 423 -33.12 3.47 -9.85
C GLU A 423 -33.80 2.11 -9.64
N LYS A 424 -34.98 1.91 -10.24
CA LYS A 424 -35.71 0.65 -10.19
C LYS A 424 -34.91 -0.51 -10.79
N GLN A 425 -34.23 -0.28 -11.91
CA GLN A 425 -33.40 -1.30 -12.56
C GLN A 425 -32.14 -1.58 -11.74
N THR A 426 -31.47 -0.53 -11.25
CA THR A 426 -30.29 -0.71 -10.41
C THR A 426 -30.60 -1.39 -9.08
N GLY A 427 -31.79 -1.14 -8.52
CA GLY A 427 -32.26 -1.75 -7.28
C GLY A 427 -32.65 -3.23 -7.44
N LEU A 428 -32.60 -3.81 -8.64
CA LEU A 428 -32.74 -5.26 -8.82
C LEU A 428 -31.51 -6.01 -8.29
N ILE A 429 -30.35 -5.37 -8.29
CA ILE A 429 -29.12 -5.83 -7.66
C ILE A 429 -29.22 -5.46 -6.18
N GLY A 430 -29.85 -6.33 -5.41
CA GLY A 430 -30.00 -6.20 -3.97
C GLY A 430 -28.97 -7.01 -3.18
N PRO A 431 -29.13 -7.11 -1.85
CA PRO A 431 -28.17 -7.73 -0.93
C PRO A 431 -27.73 -9.14 -1.33
N ALA A 432 -28.65 -9.99 -1.84
CA ALA A 432 -28.30 -11.34 -2.29
C ALA A 432 -27.17 -11.37 -3.35
N TRP A 433 -27.08 -10.34 -4.20
CA TRP A 433 -26.02 -10.25 -5.22
C TRP A 433 -24.73 -9.66 -4.67
N THR A 434 -24.81 -8.69 -3.75
CA THR A 434 -23.62 -8.05 -3.16
C THR A 434 -23.00 -8.90 -2.05
N ASP A 435 -23.82 -9.56 -1.24
CA ASP A 435 -23.40 -10.54 -0.23
C ASP A 435 -22.71 -11.77 -0.84
N ALA A 436 -23.01 -12.10 -2.10
CA ALA A 436 -22.34 -13.16 -2.84
C ALA A 436 -20.81 -12.96 -2.90
N PHE A 437 -20.37 -11.71 -2.93
CA PHE A 437 -18.96 -11.35 -2.91
C PHE A 437 -18.35 -11.39 -1.51
N GLN A 438 -19.12 -11.08 -0.45
CA GLN A 438 -18.61 -11.05 0.93
C GLN A 438 -18.18 -12.44 1.44
N GLY A 439 -18.81 -13.50 0.94
CA GLY A 439 -18.52 -14.89 1.33
C GLY A 439 -17.48 -15.60 0.46
N SER A 440 -16.87 -14.92 -0.52
CA SER A 440 -16.09 -15.55 -1.56
C SER A 440 -14.77 -14.83 -1.83
N SER A 441 -13.75 -15.61 -2.17
CA SER A 441 -12.48 -15.11 -2.72
C SER A 441 -12.49 -15.07 -4.26
N GLY A 442 -13.63 -15.33 -4.90
CA GLY A 442 -13.76 -15.48 -6.34
C GLY A 442 -14.14 -14.19 -7.07
N PHE A 443 -13.83 -14.15 -8.36
CA PHE A 443 -14.31 -13.09 -9.24
C PHE A 443 -15.81 -13.29 -9.54
N ALA A 444 -16.46 -12.28 -10.13
CA ALA A 444 -17.87 -12.39 -10.52
C ALA A 444 -18.12 -13.60 -11.45
N GLU A 445 -17.15 -13.91 -12.29
CA GLU A 445 -17.14 -15.04 -13.23
C GLU A 445 -17.13 -16.41 -12.53
N ASP A 446 -16.57 -16.48 -11.32
CA ASP A 446 -16.56 -17.69 -10.49
C ASP A 446 -17.85 -17.81 -9.67
N LEU A 447 -18.45 -16.66 -9.33
CA LEU A 447 -19.63 -16.57 -8.49
C LEU A 447 -20.94 -16.75 -9.24
N PHE A 448 -20.98 -16.33 -10.50
CA PHE A 448 -22.21 -16.27 -11.28
C PHE A 448 -22.12 -17.05 -12.59
N GLY A 449 -23.23 -17.69 -12.95
CA GLY A 449 -23.39 -18.25 -14.29
C GLY A 449 -23.76 -17.17 -15.28
N PHE A 450 -23.05 -17.08 -16.41
CA PHE A 450 -23.32 -16.13 -17.48
C PHE A 450 -23.76 -16.84 -18.76
N ASN A 451 -24.83 -16.36 -19.39
CA ASN A 451 -25.31 -16.83 -20.69
C ASN A 451 -25.52 -15.65 -21.63
N VAL A 452 -24.68 -15.55 -22.65
CA VAL A 452 -24.70 -14.45 -23.62
C VAL A 452 -25.47 -14.87 -24.87
N LYS A 453 -26.41 -14.03 -25.31
CA LYS A 453 -27.12 -14.17 -26.59
C LYS A 453 -27.18 -12.80 -27.26
N GLY A 454 -26.98 -12.73 -28.56
CA GLY A 454 -27.02 -11.45 -29.27
C GLY A 454 -26.33 -11.50 -30.62
N ASP A 455 -26.20 -10.31 -31.21
CA ASP A 455 -25.39 -10.04 -32.39
C ASP A 455 -24.33 -8.97 -32.07
N LYS A 456 -23.79 -8.33 -33.10
CA LYS A 456 -22.73 -7.31 -32.97
C LYS A 456 -23.21 -5.95 -32.45
N ASP A 457 -24.53 -5.69 -32.49
CA ASP A 457 -25.11 -4.39 -32.17
C ASP A 457 -25.95 -4.45 -30.89
N THR A 458 -26.49 -5.64 -30.56
CA THR A 458 -27.32 -5.87 -29.38
C THR A 458 -26.99 -7.19 -28.70
N ALA A 459 -27.10 -7.25 -27.37
CA ALA A 459 -26.91 -8.47 -26.62
C ALA A 459 -27.82 -8.55 -25.39
N THR A 460 -28.02 -9.76 -24.90
CA THR A 460 -28.61 -10.07 -23.61
C THR A 460 -27.69 -11.02 -22.88
N VAL A 461 -27.33 -10.66 -21.65
CA VAL A 461 -26.54 -11.50 -20.74
C VAL A 461 -27.44 -11.90 -19.59
N GLY A 462 -27.84 -13.18 -19.59
CA GLY A 462 -28.51 -13.79 -18.45
C GLY A 462 -27.49 -14.15 -17.38
N VAL A 463 -27.71 -13.70 -16.16
CA VAL A 463 -26.87 -13.94 -14.99
C VAL A 463 -27.65 -14.74 -13.96
N THR A 464 -27.06 -15.83 -13.46
CA THR A 464 -27.67 -16.69 -12.45
C THR A 464 -26.78 -16.83 -11.23
N TYR A 465 -27.36 -16.73 -10.04
CA TYR A 465 -26.68 -16.96 -8.77
C TYR A 465 -27.44 -17.98 -7.93
N ALA A 466 -26.76 -19.04 -7.49
CA ALA A 466 -27.35 -20.09 -6.67
C ALA A 466 -26.71 -20.09 -5.29
N MET A 467 -27.43 -19.61 -4.28
CA MET A 467 -27.05 -19.77 -2.88
C MET A 467 -27.39 -21.20 -2.42
N GLU A 468 -26.50 -21.82 -1.65
CA GLU A 468 -26.73 -23.16 -1.12
C GLU A 468 -28.02 -23.20 -0.28
N GLY A 469 -28.96 -24.06 -0.66
CA GLY A 469 -30.25 -24.19 0.04
C GLY A 469 -31.30 -23.11 -0.26
N ALA A 470 -31.04 -22.18 -1.17
CA ALA A 470 -31.98 -21.13 -1.57
C ALA A 470 -32.39 -21.22 -3.05
N SER A 471 -33.36 -20.39 -3.44
CA SER A 471 -33.78 -20.25 -4.83
C SER A 471 -32.67 -19.63 -5.68
N VAL A 472 -32.57 -20.07 -6.94
CA VAL A 472 -31.66 -19.46 -7.93
C VAL A 472 -32.17 -18.07 -8.26
N GLU A 473 -31.36 -17.05 -7.98
CA GLU A 473 -31.59 -15.67 -8.43
C GLU A 473 -31.21 -15.55 -9.90
N LYS A 474 -32.01 -14.81 -10.67
CA LYS A 474 -31.79 -14.60 -12.11
C LYS A 474 -31.97 -13.12 -12.46
N LEU A 475 -31.09 -12.60 -13.31
CA LEU A 475 -31.18 -11.27 -13.92
C LEU A 475 -30.86 -11.38 -15.41
N ASP A 476 -31.55 -10.61 -16.24
CA ASP A 476 -31.16 -10.39 -17.63
C ASP A 476 -30.68 -8.93 -17.78
N PHE A 477 -29.45 -8.79 -18.26
CA PHE A 477 -28.87 -7.51 -18.66
C PHE A 477 -29.04 -7.37 -20.17
N HIS A 478 -29.62 -6.28 -20.61
CA HIS A 478 -29.76 -5.90 -22.01
C HIS A 478 -28.69 -4.88 -22.38
N PHE A 479 -28.12 -5.04 -23.58
CA PHE A 479 -27.01 -4.26 -24.06
C PHE A 479 -27.26 -3.72 -25.45
N ALA A 480 -26.73 -2.52 -25.67
CA ALA A 480 -26.53 -1.96 -26.98
C ALA A 480 -25.05 -1.63 -27.19
N HIS A 481 -24.60 -1.71 -28.43
CA HIS A 481 -23.25 -1.35 -28.83
C HIS A 481 -23.27 -0.01 -29.59
N ALA A 482 -22.58 0.99 -29.06
CA ALA A 482 -22.42 2.28 -29.73
C ALA A 482 -21.04 2.87 -29.48
N ASN A 483 -20.51 3.56 -30.49
CA ASN A 483 -19.19 4.20 -30.42
C ASN A 483 -18.05 3.24 -30.01
N GLY A 484 -18.15 1.98 -30.44
CA GLY A 484 -17.15 0.94 -30.13
C GLY A 484 -17.18 0.44 -28.67
N LYS A 485 -18.28 0.67 -27.93
CA LYS A 485 -18.46 0.22 -26.55
C LYS A 485 -19.82 -0.40 -26.34
N TRP A 486 -19.87 -1.43 -25.50
CA TRP A 486 -21.10 -2.01 -24.98
C TRP A 486 -21.55 -1.27 -23.73
N PHE A 487 -22.83 -0.97 -23.62
CA PHE A 487 -23.44 -0.40 -22.42
C PHE A 487 -24.74 -1.12 -22.09
N ILE A 488 -25.04 -1.20 -20.81
CA ILE A 488 -26.30 -1.73 -20.30
C ILE A 488 -27.39 -0.69 -20.58
N ASP A 489 -28.43 -1.09 -21.29
CA ASP A 489 -29.62 -0.26 -21.53
C ASP A 489 -30.85 -0.74 -20.76
N GLY A 490 -30.77 -1.91 -20.14
CA GLY A 490 -31.77 -2.39 -19.21
C GLY A 490 -31.35 -3.57 -18.35
N ILE A 491 -31.91 -3.63 -17.15
CA ILE A 491 -31.79 -4.77 -16.23
C ILE A 491 -33.20 -5.23 -15.87
N ILE A 492 -33.50 -6.51 -16.03
CA ILE A 492 -34.81 -7.08 -15.67
C ILE A 492 -34.64 -8.38 -14.88
N ARG A 493 -35.65 -8.73 -14.08
CA ARG A 493 -35.82 -10.12 -13.62
C ARG A 493 -36.62 -10.88 -14.67
N PRO A 494 -36.11 -12.00 -15.20
CA PRO A 494 -36.92 -12.85 -16.07
C PRO A 494 -38.14 -13.40 -15.30
N PRO A 495 -39.22 -13.77 -15.99
CA PRO A 495 -40.36 -14.43 -15.36
C PRO A 495 -39.91 -15.70 -14.62
N ALA A 496 -40.54 -16.00 -13.49
CA ALA A 496 -40.36 -17.30 -12.84
C ALA A 496 -40.85 -18.40 -13.78
N GLU A 497 -40.02 -19.43 -14.01
CA GLU A 497 -40.34 -20.60 -14.83
C GLU A 497 -41.28 -21.59 -14.13
#